data_AF-A0A9P8GF56-F1
#
_entry.id   AF-A0A9P8GF56-F1
#
_cell.length_a   1.000
_cell.length_b   1.000
_cell.length_c   1.000
_cell.angle_alpha   90.00
_cell.angle_beta   90.00
_cell.angle_gamma   90.00
#
_symmetry.space_group_name_H-M   'P 1'
#
loop_
_entity.id
_entity.type
_entity.pdbx_description
1 polymer ?
#
loop_
_entity_poly.entity_id
_entity_poly.type
_entity_poly.pdbx_seq_one_letter_code
_entity_poly.pdbx_strand_id
1 'polypeptide(L)'
;MADQAQARMLSAAFPTPPPYYKHFTKQNITKVRQIRKEAATNTNQVDVESLPAELRYLIPPEPPADGRYKSFGAHHDLAQPAQSLAQAGIQELYPADVAHLDPTPHLQTLTRAVLLNFLELVGTLSVNPTQGPEKVEHLQTLFYNLHDLINRYRPHQARESLIMTMEDQLDKIRAQIKGVNAAKDRMHQVLGDIRSNAVSDNIETPTKQEKLLESEAPRPTDSIHKAMYEALEHDLDD
;
A
#
# COMPACT_ATOMS: atom_id res chain seq x y z
N MET A 1 -10.52 36.15 -22.63
CA MET A 1 -9.68 35.85 -21.44
C MET A 1 -9.16 34.41 -21.44
N ALA A 2 -9.86 33.44 -22.05
CA ALA A 2 -9.33 32.08 -22.25
C ALA A 2 -8.11 32.04 -23.21
N ASP A 3 -8.15 32.81 -24.30
CA ASP A 3 -7.10 32.79 -25.33
C ASP A 3 -5.71 33.26 -24.85
N GLN A 4 -5.64 34.16 -23.87
CA GLN A 4 -4.35 34.62 -23.31
C GLN A 4 -3.69 33.57 -22.40
N ALA A 5 -4.49 32.69 -21.78
CA ALA A 5 -3.97 31.59 -20.99
C ALA A 5 -3.37 30.51 -21.92
N GLN A 6 -4.06 30.19 -23.03
CA GLN A 6 -3.54 29.29 -24.07
C GLN A 6 -2.20 29.76 -24.65
N ALA A 7 -2.04 31.07 -24.91
CA ALA A 7 -0.79 31.61 -25.46
C ALA A 7 0.39 31.52 -24.47
N ARG A 8 0.15 31.68 -23.17
CA ARG A 8 1.18 31.44 -22.13
C ARG A 8 1.51 29.97 -21.93
N MET A 9 0.59 29.05 -22.21
CA MET A 9 0.84 27.59 -22.15
C MET A 9 1.91 27.14 -23.15
N LEU A 10 2.08 27.85 -24.27
CA LEU A 10 3.09 27.53 -25.30
C LEU A 10 4.48 28.10 -24.99
N SER A 11 4.61 29.00 -24.00
CA SER A 11 5.87 29.68 -23.66
C SER A 11 6.48 29.24 -22.32
N ALA A 12 5.74 28.49 -21.49
CA ALA A 12 6.20 28.01 -20.19
C ALA A 12 6.67 26.55 -20.28
N ALA A 13 7.73 26.20 -19.55
CA ALA A 13 8.27 24.83 -19.51
C ALA A 13 7.29 23.80 -18.90
N PHE A 14 6.30 24.26 -18.13
CA PHE A 14 5.30 23.42 -17.48
C PHE A 14 3.89 24.00 -17.66
N PRO A 15 2.86 23.13 -17.79
CA PRO A 15 1.49 23.59 -17.88
C PRO A 15 1.09 24.31 -16.60
N THR A 16 0.27 25.35 -16.72
CA THR A 16 -0.36 25.98 -15.56
C THR A 16 -1.28 24.97 -14.85
N PRO A 17 -1.40 25.03 -13.52
CA PRO A 17 -2.25 24.11 -12.78
C PRO A 17 -3.72 24.17 -13.25
N PRO A 18 -4.49 23.08 -13.11
CA PRO A 18 -5.90 23.03 -13.51
C PRO A 18 -6.72 24.14 -12.86
N PRO A 19 -7.66 24.80 -13.58
CA PRO A 19 -8.36 26.00 -13.10
C PRO A 19 -9.16 25.79 -11.79
N TYR A 20 -9.42 24.53 -11.43
CA TYR A 20 -10.16 24.12 -10.24
C TYR A 20 -9.54 24.61 -8.92
N TYR A 21 -8.22 24.85 -8.88
CA TYR A 21 -7.53 25.33 -7.66
C TYR A 21 -8.14 26.64 -7.13
N LYS A 22 -8.73 27.48 -7.99
CA LYS A 22 -9.34 28.75 -7.60
C LYS A 22 -10.57 28.60 -6.71
N HIS A 23 -11.24 27.44 -6.76
CA HIS A 23 -12.41 27.16 -5.94
C HIS A 23 -12.06 26.73 -4.50
N PHE A 24 -10.79 26.43 -4.21
CA PHE A 24 -10.27 26.06 -2.89
C PHE A 24 -10.08 27.28 -1.97
N THR A 25 -11.16 28.02 -1.73
CA THR A 25 -11.18 29.14 -0.78
C THR A 25 -11.59 28.66 0.61
N LYS A 26 -11.13 29.34 1.67
CA LYS A 26 -11.49 29.02 3.06
C LYS A 26 -13.01 28.96 3.26
N GLN A 27 -13.75 29.89 2.63
CA GLN A 27 -15.21 29.94 2.71
C GLN A 27 -15.87 28.71 2.07
N ASN A 28 -15.43 28.31 0.88
CA ASN A 28 -15.98 27.15 0.18
C ASN A 28 -15.66 25.84 0.91
N ILE A 29 -14.47 25.73 1.51
CA ILE A 29 -14.08 24.58 2.34
C ILE A 29 -14.99 24.47 3.58
N THR A 30 -15.27 25.58 4.27
CA THR A 30 -16.17 25.58 5.43
C THR A 30 -17.58 25.15 5.03
N LYS A 31 -18.10 25.62 3.90
CA LYS A 31 -19.42 25.22 3.38
C LYS A 31 -19.49 23.72 3.05
N VAL A 32 -18.48 23.18 2.36
CA VAL A 32 -18.42 21.73 2.06
C VAL A 32 -18.32 20.90 3.33
N ARG A 33 -17.56 21.36 4.34
CA ARG A 33 -17.50 20.68 5.65
C ARG A 33 -18.85 20.66 6.36
N GLN A 34 -19.63 21.73 6.28
CA GLN A 34 -20.99 21.77 6.85
C GLN A 34 -21.93 20.81 6.11
N ILE A 35 -21.94 20.86 4.78
CA ILE A 35 -22.74 19.97 3.93
C ILE A 35 -22.39 18.50 4.18
N ARG A 36 -21.11 18.16 4.35
CA ARG A 36 -20.68 16.80 4.70
C ARG A 36 -21.19 16.36 6.08
N LYS A 37 -21.20 17.26 7.08
CA LYS A 37 -21.75 16.97 8.41
C LYS A 37 -23.27 16.77 8.38
N GLU A 38 -23.97 17.56 7.57
CA GLU A 38 -25.43 17.45 7.36
C GLU A 38 -25.79 16.19 6.55
N ALA A 39 -24.95 15.78 5.60
CA ALA A 39 -25.15 14.54 4.84
C ALA A 39 -24.84 13.28 5.67
N ALA A 40 -23.80 13.31 6.52
CA ALA A 40 -23.41 12.18 7.39
C ALA A 40 -24.50 11.73 8.36
N THR A 41 -25.54 12.54 8.60
CA THR A 41 -26.70 12.16 9.42
C THR A 41 -27.79 11.43 8.62
N ASN A 42 -27.81 11.52 7.28
CA ASN A 42 -28.89 10.97 6.46
C ASN A 42 -28.45 9.96 5.40
N THR A 43 -27.21 9.99 4.89
CA THR A 43 -26.63 8.95 4.00
C THR A 43 -25.18 9.33 3.66
N ASN A 44 -24.26 8.36 3.63
CA ASN A 44 -22.82 8.58 3.39
C ASN A 44 -22.44 9.09 1.98
N GLN A 45 -23.40 9.57 1.18
CA GLN A 45 -23.18 10.05 -0.18
C GLN A 45 -23.77 11.46 -0.32
N VAL A 46 -22.92 12.41 -0.67
CA VAL A 46 -23.34 13.78 -1.02
C VAL A 46 -23.63 13.79 -2.52
N ASP A 47 -24.86 14.07 -2.93
CA ASP A 47 -25.24 14.19 -4.33
C ASP A 47 -24.48 15.35 -5.01
N VAL A 48 -23.37 15.01 -5.68
CA VAL A 48 -22.43 15.96 -6.28
C VAL A 48 -23.09 16.81 -7.38
N GLU A 49 -24.15 16.32 -8.01
CA GLU A 49 -24.88 17.04 -9.07
C GLU A 49 -25.76 18.16 -8.55
N SER A 50 -26.24 18.07 -7.31
CA SER A 50 -27.11 19.08 -6.67
C SER A 50 -26.35 20.32 -6.20
N LEU A 51 -25.01 20.23 -6.11
CA LEU A 51 -24.17 21.27 -5.55
C LEU A 51 -23.83 22.36 -6.58
N PRO A 52 -23.70 23.63 -6.14
CA PRO A 52 -23.16 24.70 -6.96
C PRO A 52 -21.82 24.30 -7.59
N ALA A 53 -21.60 24.67 -8.85
CA ALA A 53 -20.41 24.28 -9.63
C ALA A 53 -19.08 24.54 -8.90
N GLU A 54 -19.01 25.59 -8.08
CA GLU A 54 -17.82 25.95 -7.29
C GLU A 54 -17.52 24.97 -6.15
N LEU A 55 -18.53 24.30 -5.58
CA LEU A 55 -18.35 23.34 -4.49
C LEU A 55 -18.14 21.91 -5.01
N ARG A 56 -18.54 21.63 -6.26
CA ARG A 56 -18.35 20.32 -6.90
C ARG A 56 -16.88 19.94 -7.01
N TYR A 57 -16.01 20.89 -7.33
CA TYR A 57 -14.57 20.66 -7.48
C TYR A 57 -13.83 20.36 -6.16
N LEU A 58 -14.49 20.55 -5.00
CA LEU A 58 -13.94 20.22 -3.68
C LEU A 58 -14.26 18.78 -3.25
N ILE A 59 -15.10 18.08 -4.02
CA ILE A 59 -15.40 16.67 -3.82
C ILE A 59 -14.55 15.88 -4.81
N PRO A 60 -13.78 14.88 -4.35
CA PRO A 60 -13.05 14.00 -5.25
C PRO A 60 -14.00 13.37 -6.28
N PRO A 61 -13.63 13.35 -7.56
CA PRO A 61 -14.45 12.69 -8.57
C PRO A 61 -14.54 11.20 -8.29
N GLU A 62 -15.64 10.59 -8.73
CA GLU A 62 -15.77 9.13 -8.69
C GLU A 62 -14.71 8.46 -9.58
N PRO A 63 -14.23 7.27 -9.20
CA PRO A 63 -13.31 6.52 -10.03
C PRO A 63 -13.96 6.20 -11.39
N PRO A 64 -13.19 6.18 -12.50
CA PRO A 64 -13.73 5.84 -13.81
C PRO A 64 -14.41 4.46 -13.81
N ALA A 65 -15.69 4.42 -14.20
CA ALA A 65 -16.47 3.19 -14.22
C ALA A 65 -15.89 2.11 -15.15
N ASP A 66 -15.23 2.54 -16.23
CA ASP A 66 -14.63 1.64 -17.23
C ASP A 66 -13.30 1.01 -16.78
N GLY A 67 -12.80 1.33 -15.57
CA GLY A 67 -11.53 0.81 -15.05
C GLY A 67 -10.29 1.26 -15.83
N ARG A 68 -10.47 2.19 -16.77
CA ARG A 68 -9.41 2.74 -17.62
C ARG A 68 -8.99 4.10 -17.13
N TYR A 69 -7.71 4.27 -16.87
CA TYR A 69 -7.14 5.54 -16.45
C TYR A 69 -5.86 5.86 -17.23
N LYS A 70 -5.55 7.15 -17.33
CA LYS A 70 -4.32 7.61 -17.97
C LYS A 70 -3.37 8.11 -16.91
N SER A 71 -2.17 7.56 -16.87
CA SER A 71 -1.10 7.98 -15.96
C SER A 71 0.17 8.22 -16.76
N PHE A 72 0.82 9.37 -16.57
CA PHE A 72 2.08 9.75 -17.24
C PHE A 72 2.12 9.55 -18.76
N GLY A 73 0.97 9.70 -19.44
CA GLY A 73 0.85 9.50 -20.88
C GLY A 73 0.47 8.08 -21.31
N ALA A 74 0.57 7.09 -20.42
CA ALA A 74 0.16 5.71 -20.67
C ALA A 74 -1.30 5.47 -20.28
N HIS A 75 -2.00 4.67 -21.09
CA HIS A 75 -3.33 4.17 -20.77
C HIS A 75 -3.20 2.86 -20.01
N HIS A 76 -3.80 2.80 -18.83
CA HIS A 76 -3.88 1.63 -17.98
C HIS A 76 -5.31 1.14 -17.94
N ASP A 77 -5.51 -0.15 -18.14
CA ASP A 77 -6.78 -0.83 -18.00
C ASP A 77 -6.66 -1.82 -16.85
N LEU A 78 -7.44 -1.60 -15.78
CA LEU A 78 -7.40 -2.43 -14.56
C LEU A 78 -7.91 -3.86 -14.82
N ALA A 79 -8.73 -4.07 -15.87
CA ALA A 79 -9.30 -5.37 -16.19
C ALA A 79 -8.45 -6.17 -17.20
N GLN A 80 -7.41 -5.55 -17.78
CA GLN A 80 -6.61 -6.22 -18.81
C GLN A 80 -5.69 -7.27 -18.17
N PRO A 81 -5.78 -8.56 -18.58
CA PRO A 81 -4.84 -9.56 -18.13
C PRO A 81 -3.43 -9.22 -18.65
N ALA A 82 -2.39 -9.67 -17.94
CA ALA A 82 -1.02 -9.54 -18.40
C ALA A 82 -0.89 -10.14 -19.82
N GLN A 83 -0.20 -9.43 -20.72
CA GLN A 83 0.04 -9.90 -22.07
C GLN A 83 0.82 -11.21 -22.02
N SER A 84 0.28 -12.28 -22.61
CA SER A 84 0.97 -13.56 -22.69
C SER A 84 2.00 -13.57 -23.82
N LEU A 85 3.04 -14.38 -23.69
CA LEU A 85 4.05 -14.56 -24.74
C LEU A 85 3.43 -15.03 -26.06
N ALA A 86 2.44 -15.94 -25.99
CA ALA A 86 1.69 -16.38 -27.16
C ALA A 86 0.95 -15.24 -27.89
N GLN A 87 0.38 -14.27 -27.14
CA GLN A 87 -0.27 -13.09 -27.73
C GLN A 87 0.72 -12.12 -28.37
N ALA A 88 1.96 -12.09 -27.89
CA ALA A 88 3.06 -11.33 -28.47
C ALA A 88 3.75 -12.03 -29.66
N GLY A 89 3.29 -13.23 -30.05
CA GLY A 89 3.88 -14.03 -31.13
C GLY A 89 5.23 -14.66 -30.77
N ILE A 90 5.56 -14.74 -29.48
CA ILE A 90 6.84 -15.26 -28.99
C ILE A 90 6.65 -16.74 -28.61
N GLN A 91 7.57 -17.60 -29.04
CA GLN A 91 7.55 -19.01 -28.67
C GLN A 91 7.80 -19.18 -27.17
N GLU A 92 6.88 -19.86 -26.49
CA GLU A 92 7.04 -20.25 -25.09
C GLU A 92 8.01 -21.42 -24.98
N LEU A 93 9.08 -21.25 -24.19
CA LEU A 93 10.17 -22.22 -24.04
C LEU A 93 10.05 -23.07 -22.77
N TYR A 94 8.93 -22.96 -22.06
CA TYR A 94 8.68 -23.64 -20.79
C TYR A 94 7.21 -24.06 -20.67
N PRO A 95 6.89 -25.13 -19.91
CA PRO A 95 5.52 -25.61 -19.79
C PRO A 95 4.61 -24.64 -19.01
N ALA A 96 3.32 -24.60 -19.32
CA ALA A 96 2.39 -23.63 -18.73
C ALA A 96 2.30 -23.68 -17.19
N ASP A 97 2.53 -24.86 -16.59
CA ASP A 97 2.33 -25.13 -15.16
C ASP A 97 3.51 -24.73 -14.24
N VAL A 98 4.63 -24.24 -14.81
CA VAL A 98 5.87 -24.01 -14.02
C VAL A 98 5.76 -22.93 -12.94
N ALA A 99 4.78 -22.03 -13.04
CA ALA A 99 4.59 -20.97 -12.06
C ALA A 99 4.14 -21.50 -10.68
N HIS A 100 3.55 -22.69 -10.64
CA HIS A 100 3.03 -23.31 -9.42
C HIS A 100 3.97 -24.33 -8.78
N LEU A 101 4.87 -24.95 -9.57
CA LEU A 101 5.65 -26.09 -9.10
C LEU A 101 7.09 -25.75 -8.72
N ASP A 102 7.78 -24.87 -9.47
CA ASP A 102 9.07 -24.25 -9.15
C ASP A 102 9.71 -23.63 -10.43
N PRO A 103 9.91 -22.30 -10.51
CA PRO A 103 10.48 -21.67 -11.69
C PRO A 103 12.01 -21.79 -11.76
N THR A 104 12.68 -22.08 -10.64
CA THR A 104 14.16 -22.09 -10.52
C THR A 104 14.88 -22.93 -11.57
N PRO A 105 14.55 -24.22 -11.81
CA PRO A 105 15.26 -25.03 -12.80
C PRO A 105 15.10 -24.50 -14.22
N HIS A 106 13.92 -23.97 -14.56
CA HIS A 106 13.62 -23.38 -15.86
C HIS A 106 14.37 -22.06 -16.05
N LEU A 107 14.39 -21.21 -15.03
CA LEU A 107 15.15 -19.96 -15.04
C LEU A 107 16.65 -20.22 -15.22
N GLN A 108 17.21 -21.18 -14.48
CA GLN A 108 18.62 -21.58 -14.63
C GLN A 108 18.91 -22.15 -16.03
N THR A 109 17.99 -22.92 -16.60
CA THR A 109 18.16 -23.48 -17.95
C THR A 109 18.10 -22.39 -19.01
N LEU A 110 17.18 -21.43 -18.89
CA LEU A 110 17.10 -20.26 -19.78
C LEU A 110 18.34 -19.37 -19.66
N THR A 111 18.84 -19.10 -18.45
CA THR A 111 20.08 -18.32 -18.28
C THR A 111 21.30 -19.01 -18.89
N ARG A 112 21.42 -20.35 -18.75
CA ARG A 112 22.45 -21.13 -19.44
C ARG A 112 22.31 -21.03 -20.96
N ALA A 113 21.08 -21.12 -21.50
CA ALA A 113 20.82 -20.95 -22.92
C ALA A 113 21.17 -19.54 -23.42
N VAL A 114 20.89 -18.49 -22.64
CA VAL A 114 21.30 -17.10 -22.94
C VAL A 114 22.82 -16.99 -23.03
N LEU A 115 23.55 -17.56 -22.08
CA LEU A 115 25.03 -17.54 -22.09
C LEU A 115 25.62 -18.28 -23.29
N LEU A 116 25.09 -19.46 -23.62
CA LEU A 116 25.53 -20.25 -24.76
C LEU A 116 25.26 -19.50 -26.08
N ASN A 117 24.07 -18.93 -26.24
CA ASN A 117 23.71 -18.18 -27.44
C ASN A 117 24.54 -16.89 -27.57
N PHE A 118 24.86 -16.22 -26.47
CA PHE A 118 25.78 -15.10 -26.49
C PHE A 118 27.20 -15.51 -26.93
N LEU A 119 27.69 -16.66 -26.47
CA LEU A 119 28.98 -17.19 -26.92
C LEU A 119 28.98 -17.54 -28.41
N GLU A 120 27.88 -18.14 -28.89
CA GLU A 120 27.67 -18.39 -30.31
C GLU A 120 27.58 -17.09 -31.13
N LEU A 121 26.96 -16.04 -30.59
CA LEU A 121 26.91 -14.72 -31.22
C LEU A 121 28.33 -14.14 -31.36
N VAL A 122 29.14 -14.16 -30.30
CA VAL A 122 30.53 -13.69 -30.37
C VAL A 122 31.34 -14.52 -31.37
N GLY A 123 31.17 -15.85 -31.38
CA GLY A 123 31.82 -16.74 -32.33
C GLY A 123 31.40 -16.49 -33.78
N THR A 124 30.09 -16.34 -34.04
CA THR A 124 29.56 -16.07 -35.38
C THR A 124 29.99 -14.69 -35.89
N LEU A 125 30.00 -13.65 -35.05
CA LEU A 125 30.52 -12.34 -35.42
C LEU A 125 32.02 -12.36 -35.78
N SER A 126 32.79 -13.28 -35.19
CA SER A 126 34.19 -13.47 -35.53
C SER A 126 34.43 -14.22 -36.85
N VAL A 127 33.50 -15.08 -37.28
CA VAL A 127 33.66 -15.92 -38.49
C VAL A 127 32.85 -15.36 -39.66
N ASN A 128 31.55 -15.15 -39.47
CA ASN A 128 30.58 -14.69 -40.47
C ASN A 128 29.62 -13.66 -39.86
N PRO A 129 29.92 -12.35 -39.96
CA PRO A 129 29.11 -11.31 -39.33
C PRO A 129 27.69 -11.18 -39.90
N THR A 130 27.42 -11.75 -41.07
CA THR A 130 26.08 -11.75 -41.70
C THR A 130 25.04 -12.59 -40.98
N GLN A 131 25.47 -13.56 -40.16
CA GLN A 131 24.57 -14.42 -39.35
C GLN A 131 24.34 -13.91 -37.93
N GLY A 132 24.94 -12.77 -37.55
CA GLY A 132 24.69 -12.11 -36.28
C GLY A 132 23.21 -11.81 -35.96
N PRO A 133 22.37 -11.29 -36.89
CA PRO A 133 21.01 -10.87 -36.55
C PRO A 133 20.10 -12.04 -36.12
N GLU A 134 20.25 -13.23 -36.71
CA GLU A 134 19.47 -14.43 -36.31
C GLU A 134 19.74 -14.81 -34.85
N LYS A 135 21.01 -14.74 -34.42
CA LYS A 135 21.40 -15.01 -33.03
C LYS A 135 20.87 -13.95 -32.07
N VAL A 136 20.79 -12.70 -32.49
CA VAL A 136 20.18 -11.61 -31.69
C VAL A 136 18.68 -11.85 -31.50
N GLU A 137 17.96 -12.31 -32.53
CA GLU A 137 16.54 -12.65 -32.42
C GLU A 137 16.29 -13.82 -31.45
N HIS A 138 17.14 -14.84 -31.50
CA HIS A 138 17.09 -15.93 -30.53
C HIS A 138 17.36 -15.43 -29.09
N LEU A 139 18.31 -14.52 -28.89
CA LEU A 139 18.56 -13.91 -27.59
C LEU A 139 17.35 -13.10 -27.10
N GLN A 140 16.72 -12.30 -27.96
CA GLN A 140 15.51 -11.55 -27.61
C GLN A 140 14.39 -12.51 -27.16
N THR A 141 14.17 -13.59 -27.90
CA THR A 141 13.20 -14.63 -27.54
C THR A 141 13.49 -15.24 -26.17
N LEU A 142 14.76 -15.55 -25.87
CA LEU A 142 15.17 -16.06 -24.57
C LEU A 142 14.91 -15.05 -23.43
N PHE A 143 15.22 -13.77 -23.66
CA PHE A 143 14.96 -12.72 -22.66
C PHE A 143 13.47 -12.49 -22.41
N TYR A 144 12.62 -12.51 -23.44
CA TYR A 144 11.18 -12.41 -23.25
C TYR A 144 10.64 -13.57 -22.42
N ASN A 145 11.08 -14.80 -22.70
CA ASN A 145 10.72 -15.98 -21.91
C ASN A 145 11.19 -15.87 -20.45
N LEU A 146 12.42 -15.38 -20.23
CA LEU A 146 12.97 -15.16 -18.90
C LEU A 146 12.15 -14.11 -18.12
N HIS A 147 11.83 -12.99 -18.76
CA HIS A 147 11.03 -11.92 -18.16
C HIS A 147 9.63 -12.39 -17.79
N ASP A 148 8.96 -13.13 -18.68
CA ASP A 148 7.63 -13.67 -18.39
C ASP A 148 7.66 -14.64 -17.21
N LEU A 149 8.65 -15.54 -17.14
CA LEU A 149 8.79 -16.46 -16.02
C LEU A 149 8.99 -15.73 -14.68
N ILE A 150 9.81 -14.67 -14.67
CA ILE A 150 9.99 -13.80 -13.50
C ILE A 150 8.67 -13.09 -13.14
N ASN A 151 7.96 -12.58 -14.14
CA ASN A 151 6.70 -11.87 -13.94
C ASN A 151 5.63 -12.79 -13.34
N ARG A 152 5.53 -14.05 -13.80
CA ARG A 152 4.63 -15.05 -13.23
C ARG A 152 4.96 -15.40 -11.78
N TYR A 153 6.22 -15.26 -11.35
CA TYR A 153 6.61 -15.51 -9.96
C TYR A 153 6.35 -14.31 -9.01
N ARG A 154 6.09 -13.10 -9.54
CA ARG A 154 5.84 -11.89 -8.72
C ARG A 154 4.70 -12.03 -7.70
N PRO A 155 3.54 -12.62 -8.03
CA PRO A 155 2.47 -12.78 -7.05
C PRO A 155 2.85 -13.70 -5.88
N HIS A 156 3.64 -14.76 -6.15
CA HIS A 156 4.18 -15.63 -5.10
C HIS A 156 5.14 -14.84 -4.19
N GLN A 157 6.10 -14.12 -4.79
CA GLN A 157 7.03 -13.26 -4.06
C GLN A 157 6.31 -12.24 -3.16
N ALA A 158 5.23 -11.63 -3.66
CA ALA A 158 4.45 -10.66 -2.89
C ALA A 158 3.77 -11.30 -1.67
N ARG A 159 3.26 -12.52 -1.82
CA ARG A 159 2.66 -13.28 -0.70
C ARG A 159 3.70 -13.66 0.36
N GLU A 160 4.84 -14.19 -0.06
CA GLU A 160 5.94 -14.50 0.85
C GLU A 160 6.45 -13.25 1.59
N SER A 161 6.56 -12.12 0.89
CA SER A 161 6.93 -10.83 1.50
C SER A 161 5.89 -10.37 2.53
N LEU A 162 4.60 -10.60 2.28
CA LEU A 162 3.54 -10.29 3.23
C LEU A 162 3.60 -11.18 4.46
N ILE A 163 3.81 -12.49 4.27
CA ILE A 163 3.96 -13.47 5.35
C ILE A 163 5.12 -13.06 6.26
N MET A 164 6.30 -12.78 5.69
CA MET A 164 7.46 -12.33 6.45
C MET A 164 7.17 -11.06 7.25
N THR A 165 6.48 -10.09 6.65
CA THR A 165 6.10 -8.85 7.35
C THR A 165 5.13 -9.12 8.51
N MET A 166 4.20 -10.06 8.34
CA MET A 166 3.26 -10.46 9.40
C MET A 166 3.94 -11.25 10.51
N GLU A 167 4.90 -12.12 10.18
CA GLU A 167 5.71 -12.85 11.17
C GLU A 167 6.52 -11.86 12.03
N ASP A 168 7.15 -10.87 11.41
CA ASP A 168 7.85 -9.79 12.11
C ASP A 168 6.91 -9.01 13.05
N GLN A 169 5.67 -8.74 12.62
CA GLN A 169 4.67 -8.10 13.47
C GLN A 169 4.27 -8.97 14.66
N LEU A 170 4.07 -10.27 14.45
CA LEU A 170 3.76 -11.21 15.53
C LEU A 170 4.87 -11.29 16.56
N ASP A 171 6.13 -11.29 16.12
CA ASP A 171 7.27 -11.34 17.03
C ASP A 171 7.44 -10.04 17.82
N LYS A 172 7.17 -8.88 17.21
CA LYS A 172 7.08 -7.60 17.94
C LYS A 172 5.97 -7.63 18.99
N ILE A 173 4.78 -8.11 18.64
CA ILE A 173 3.64 -8.22 19.57
C ILE A 173 3.99 -9.16 20.73
N ARG A 174 4.61 -10.32 20.47
CA ARG A 174 5.06 -11.25 21.51
C ARG A 174 6.10 -10.62 22.43
N ALA A 175 7.05 -9.87 21.89
CA ALA A 175 8.04 -9.14 22.67
C ALA A 175 7.39 -8.07 23.56
N GLN A 176 6.42 -7.32 23.03
CA GLN A 176 5.65 -6.34 23.79
C GLN A 176 4.86 -6.99 24.93
N ILE A 177 4.15 -8.10 24.69
CA ILE A 177 3.41 -8.83 25.72
C ILE A 177 4.35 -9.32 26.83
N LYS A 178 5.52 -9.87 26.47
CA LYS A 178 6.55 -10.25 27.47
C LYS A 178 7.02 -9.04 28.29
N GLY A 179 7.23 -7.90 27.65
CA GLY A 179 7.59 -6.65 28.32
C GLY A 179 6.51 -6.15 29.29
N VAL A 180 5.24 -6.18 28.88
CA VAL A 180 4.09 -5.79 29.72
C VAL A 180 3.94 -6.75 30.91
N ASN A 181 4.05 -8.05 30.71
CA ASN A 181 3.99 -9.03 31.79
C ASN A 181 5.14 -8.82 32.79
N ALA A 182 6.37 -8.60 32.32
CA ALA A 182 7.49 -8.30 33.20
C ALA A 182 7.29 -6.99 33.98
N ALA A 183 6.69 -5.96 33.36
CA ALA A 183 6.35 -4.72 34.06
C ALA A 183 5.25 -4.93 35.12
N LYS A 184 4.23 -5.74 34.80
CA LYS A 184 3.18 -6.13 35.74
C LYS A 184 3.75 -6.89 36.95
N ASP A 185 4.66 -7.83 36.73
CA ASP A 185 5.29 -8.59 37.81
C ASP A 185 6.11 -7.69 38.73
N ARG A 186 6.87 -6.74 38.17
CA ARG A 186 7.58 -5.71 38.95
C ARG A 186 6.63 -4.84 39.76
N MET A 187 5.50 -4.43 39.17
CA MET A 187 4.49 -3.63 39.87
C MET A 187 3.85 -4.42 41.02
N HIS A 188 3.55 -5.71 40.83
CA HIS A 188 3.06 -6.58 41.91
C HIS A 188 4.09 -6.76 43.02
N GLN A 189 5.38 -6.89 42.68
CA GLN A 189 6.46 -6.94 43.68
C GLN A 189 6.51 -5.64 44.50
N VAL A 190 6.55 -4.48 43.84
CA VAL A 190 6.58 -3.18 44.52
C VAL A 190 5.33 -2.96 45.39
N LEU A 191 4.14 -3.30 44.89
CA LEU A 191 2.91 -3.23 45.69
C LEU A 191 2.92 -4.21 46.87
N GLY A 192 3.52 -5.39 46.69
CA GLY A 192 3.75 -6.36 47.75
C GLY A 192 4.68 -5.81 48.84
N ASP A 193 5.80 -5.22 48.45
CA ASP A 193 6.77 -4.60 49.36
C ASP A 193 6.16 -3.41 50.11
N ILE A 194 5.39 -2.55 49.43
CA ILE A 194 4.65 -1.46 50.07
C ILE A 194 3.60 -2.02 51.04
N ARG A 195 2.88 -3.08 50.68
CA ARG A 195 1.91 -3.72 51.58
C ARG A 195 2.59 -4.31 52.80
N SER A 196 3.71 -5.02 52.66
CA SER A 196 4.46 -5.52 53.81
C SER A 196 4.98 -4.40 54.69
N ASN A 197 5.47 -3.30 54.09
CA ASN A 197 5.94 -2.13 54.83
C ASN A 197 4.81 -1.36 55.52
N ALA A 198 3.62 -1.26 54.92
CA ALA A 198 2.45 -0.64 55.53
C ALA A 198 1.88 -1.47 56.70
N VAL A 199 2.07 -2.79 56.70
CA VAL A 199 1.76 -3.66 57.84
C VAL A 199 2.75 -3.46 58.99
N SER A 200 3.98 -3.00 58.70
CA SER A 200 4.98 -2.64 59.71
C SER A 200 4.68 -1.33 60.44
N ASP A 201 3.91 -0.41 59.83
CA ASP A 201 3.89 1.01 60.19
C ASP A 201 2.54 1.53 60.73
N ASN A 202 1.61 0.68 61.19
CA ASN A 202 0.45 1.17 61.96
C ASN A 202 -0.01 0.22 63.07
N ILE A 203 0.36 0.60 64.30
CA ILE A 203 -0.47 0.52 65.51
C ILE A 203 -1.50 1.68 65.42
N GLU A 204 -2.79 1.38 65.66
CA GLU A 204 -3.94 2.33 65.87
C GLU A 204 -4.47 3.05 64.60
N THR A 205 -5.76 3.12 64.21
CA THR A 205 -7.11 2.95 64.81
C THR A 205 -8.17 2.79 63.66
N PRO A 206 -9.48 3.12 63.79
CA PRO A 206 -10.62 2.21 63.92
C PRO A 206 -11.52 2.07 62.68
N THR A 207 -12.33 1.00 62.71
CA THR A 207 -13.37 0.57 61.77
C THR A 207 -14.32 1.68 61.31
N LYS A 208 -14.47 1.87 59.99
CA LYS A 208 -15.61 2.59 59.40
C LYS A 208 -16.11 1.88 58.13
N GLN A 209 -17.42 1.64 58.12
CA GLN A 209 -18.18 0.82 57.18
C GLN A 209 -18.12 1.35 55.74
N GLU A 210 -17.83 0.47 54.78
CA GLU A 210 -17.99 0.72 53.34
C GLU A 210 -19.45 0.55 52.92
N LYS A 211 -19.98 1.60 52.26
CA LYS A 211 -21.25 1.59 51.54
C LYS A 211 -20.92 1.39 50.06
N LEU A 212 -21.40 0.29 49.48
CA LEU A 212 -21.33 -0.01 48.05
C LEU A 212 -22.04 1.07 47.24
N LEU A 213 -21.29 1.74 46.36
CA LEU A 213 -21.80 2.59 45.28
C LEU A 213 -21.18 2.07 43.98
N GLU A 214 -22.01 1.39 43.22
CA GLU A 214 -21.74 0.87 41.89
C GLU A 214 -21.73 2.05 40.90
N SER A 215 -20.58 2.35 40.30
CA SER A 215 -20.51 3.27 39.15
C SER A 215 -19.76 2.58 38.01
N GLU A 216 -20.49 2.26 36.94
CA GLU A 216 -19.98 1.82 35.65
C GLU A 216 -18.93 2.81 35.12
N ALA A 217 -17.67 2.38 35.08
CA ALA A 217 -16.63 3.00 34.27
C ALA A 217 -16.45 2.19 32.97
N PRO A 218 -16.29 2.84 31.81
CA PRO A 218 -16.15 2.15 30.53
C PRO A 218 -14.84 1.37 30.47
N ARG A 219 -14.89 0.19 29.83
CA ARG A 219 -13.78 -0.77 29.80
C ARG A 219 -12.56 -0.18 29.06
N PRO A 220 -11.33 -0.46 29.51
CA PRO A 220 -10.10 0.11 28.97
C PRO A 220 -9.74 -0.34 27.53
N THR A 221 -10.57 -1.17 26.90
CA THR A 221 -10.39 -1.60 25.49
C THR A 221 -10.81 -0.52 24.50
N ASP A 222 -11.78 0.33 24.86
CA ASP A 222 -12.30 1.36 23.95
C ASP A 222 -11.32 2.53 23.78
N SER A 223 -10.51 2.81 24.80
CA SER A 223 -9.50 3.89 24.72
C SER A 223 -8.34 3.54 23.81
N ILE A 224 -7.96 2.26 23.72
CA ILE A 224 -6.86 1.80 22.88
C ILE A 224 -7.26 1.85 21.41
N HIS A 225 -8.47 1.37 21.07
CA HIS A 225 -8.99 1.49 19.71
C HIS A 225 -9.13 2.95 19.29
N LYS A 226 -9.61 3.82 20.18
CA LYS A 226 -9.75 5.25 19.90
C LYS A 226 -8.39 5.93 19.69
N ALA A 227 -7.40 5.63 20.53
CA ALA A 227 -6.05 6.17 20.39
C ALA A 227 -5.34 5.69 19.11
N MET A 228 -5.62 4.46 18.66
CA MET A 228 -5.09 3.93 17.41
C MET A 228 -5.63 4.67 16.18
N TYR A 229 -6.94 4.98 16.17
CA TYR A 229 -7.54 5.75 15.07
C TYR A 229 -7.06 7.22 15.07
N GLU A 230 -6.90 7.82 16.25
CA GLU A 230 -6.44 9.20 16.39
C GLU A 230 -4.97 9.37 15.96
N ALA A 231 -4.12 8.37 16.19
CA ALA A 231 -2.75 8.34 15.67
C ALA A 231 -2.68 8.18 14.15
N LEU A 232 -3.58 7.38 13.57
CA LEU A 232 -3.66 7.16 12.12
C LEU A 232 -4.17 8.40 11.36
N GLU A 233 -4.99 9.23 12.00
CA GLU A 233 -5.42 10.53 11.44
C GLU A 233 -4.29 11.56 11.45
N HIS A 234 -3.39 11.52 12.45
CA HIS A 234 -2.30 12.50 12.56
C HIS A 234 -1.14 12.25 11.59
N ASP A 235 -0.93 11.00 11.15
CA ASP A 235 0.10 10.64 10.16
C ASP A 235 -0.33 10.92 8.69
N LEU A 236 -1.57 11.36 8.47
CA LEU A 236 -2.11 11.69 7.15
C LEU A 236 -2.09 13.19 6.83
N ASP A 237 -1.67 14.03 7.78
CA ASP A 237 -1.66 15.50 7.65
C ASP A 237 -0.25 16.11 7.49
N ASP A 238 0.81 15.30 7.34
CA ASP A 238 2.18 15.73 6.95
C ASP A 238 2.51 15.45 5.46
#